data_AF-E0S730-F1
#
_entry.id   AF-E0S730-F1
#
_cell.length_a   1.000
_cell.length_b   1.000
_cell.length_c   1.000
_cell.angle_alpha   90.00
_cell.angle_beta   90.00
_cell.angle_gamma   90.00
#
_symmetry.space_group_name_H-M   'P 1'
#
loop_
_entity.id
_entity.type
_entity.pdbx_description
1 polymer ?
#
loop_
_entity_poly.entity_id
_entity_poly.type
_entity_poly.pdbx_seq_one_letter_code
_entity_poly.pdbx_strand_id
1 'polypeptide(L)'
;MEGILHKINSLLKNPRLEDVLTVFEIDGYIRLNRVYISPFSLRQLLIKLAGLDLVSWHMTPNGLFFQFRGFYLKFYGSVNIVVRQKVFCIEIDFDPSIDGGAGVPVLKELERYLKGCDALFFMTYFMDIDKEILHNPLSESLDFLYKKNSVRK
;
A
#
# COMPACT_ATOMS: atom_id res chain seq x y z
N MET A 1 -20.29 -4.85 6.26
CA MET A 1 -18.98 -4.44 5.72
C MET A 1 -18.67 -2.97 6.02
N GLU A 2 -19.60 -2.04 5.74
CA GLU A 2 -19.42 -0.59 6.01
C GLU A 2 -19.07 -0.25 7.47
N GLY A 3 -19.74 -0.85 8.46
CA GLY A 3 -19.43 -0.60 9.87
C GLY A 3 -18.02 -1.02 10.29
N ILE A 4 -17.48 -2.09 9.70
CA ILE A 4 -16.11 -2.58 9.97
C ILE A 4 -15.09 -1.63 9.34
N LEU A 5 -15.32 -1.22 8.09
CA LEU A 5 -14.48 -0.23 7.42
C LEU A 5 -14.44 1.11 8.16
N HIS A 6 -15.58 1.57 8.70
CA HIS A 6 -15.62 2.76 9.54
C HIS A 6 -14.76 2.58 10.80
N LYS A 7 -14.85 1.42 11.49
CA LYS A 7 -14.02 1.10 12.66
C LYS A 7 -12.52 1.10 12.32
N ILE A 8 -12.14 0.48 11.20
CA ILE A 8 -10.77 0.46 10.70
C ILE A 8 -10.28 1.87 10.38
N ASN A 9 -11.05 2.66 9.63
CA ASN A 9 -10.68 4.04 9.29
C ASN A 9 -10.55 4.93 10.51
N SER A 10 -11.37 4.73 11.54
CA SER A 10 -11.23 5.42 12.82
C SER A 10 -9.90 5.05 13.51
N LEU A 11 -9.55 3.76 13.52
CA LEU A 11 -8.28 3.27 14.05
C LEU A 11 -7.07 3.86 13.29
N LEU A 12 -7.12 3.89 11.96
CA LEU A 12 -6.02 4.37 11.11
C LEU A 12 -5.64 5.84 11.39
N LYS A 13 -6.58 6.68 11.86
CA LYS A 13 -6.28 8.08 12.24
C LYS A 13 -5.29 8.18 13.40
N ASN A 14 -5.37 7.26 14.37
CA ASN A 14 -4.49 7.23 15.52
C ASN A 14 -4.46 5.81 16.13
N PRO A 15 -3.66 4.88 15.59
CA PRO A 15 -3.67 3.48 15.99
C PRO A 15 -2.94 3.30 17.33
N ARG A 16 -3.67 3.47 18.44
CA ARG A 16 -3.17 3.16 19.78
C ARG A 16 -3.21 1.65 20.01
N LEU A 17 -2.30 1.14 20.83
CA LEU A 17 -2.19 -0.30 21.10
C LEU A 17 -3.51 -0.87 21.65
N GLU A 18 -4.14 -0.16 22.59
CA GLU A 18 -5.46 -0.52 23.14
C GLU A 18 -6.53 -0.65 22.06
N ASP A 19 -6.62 0.32 21.14
CA ASP A 19 -7.60 0.32 20.05
C ASP A 19 -7.32 -0.83 19.08
N VAL A 20 -6.05 -1.07 18.73
CA VAL A 20 -5.65 -2.21 17.88
C VAL A 20 -6.09 -3.53 18.49
N LEU A 21 -5.87 -3.73 19.80
CA LEU A 21 -6.27 -4.95 20.52
C LEU A 21 -7.80 -5.14 20.57
N THR A 22 -8.60 -4.07 20.44
CA THR A 22 -10.07 -4.18 20.36
C THR A 22 -10.59 -4.43 18.95
N VAL A 23 -9.77 -4.18 17.92
CA VAL A 23 -10.15 -4.30 16.51
C VAL A 23 -9.64 -5.60 15.90
N PHE A 24 -8.42 -6.02 16.23
CA PHE A 24 -7.74 -7.16 15.63
C PHE A 24 -7.59 -8.34 16.58
N GLU A 25 -7.57 -9.54 16.02
CA GLU A 25 -7.06 -10.72 16.71
C GLU A 25 -5.55 -10.58 16.95
N ILE A 26 -5.03 -11.24 17.99
CA ILE A 26 -3.61 -11.12 18.38
C ILE A 26 -2.65 -11.69 17.32
N ASP A 27 -3.11 -12.70 16.59
CA ASP A 27 -2.42 -13.37 15.48
C ASP A 27 -2.91 -12.86 14.11
N GLY A 28 -3.68 -11.77 14.09
CA GLY A 28 -4.18 -11.17 12.87
C GLY A 28 -3.09 -10.45 12.06
N TYR A 29 -3.38 -10.20 10.78
CA TYR A 29 -2.44 -9.56 9.86
C TYR A 29 -3.11 -8.60 8.86
N ILE A 30 -2.31 -7.69 8.32
CA ILE A 30 -2.67 -6.85 7.17
C ILE A 30 -1.76 -7.24 6.02
N ARG A 31 -2.36 -7.65 4.91
CA ARG A 31 -1.67 -8.00 3.67
C ARG A 31 -1.88 -6.89 2.64
N LEU A 32 -0.79 -6.30 2.18
CA LEU A 32 -0.73 -5.29 1.12
C LEU A 32 -0.01 -5.93 -0.09
N ASN A 33 -0.76 -6.42 -1.08
CA ASN A 33 -0.27 -7.33 -2.11
C ASN A 33 0.43 -8.54 -1.47
N ARG A 34 1.73 -8.73 -1.68
CA ARG A 34 2.48 -9.82 -1.04
C ARG A 34 3.21 -9.37 0.23
N VAL A 35 2.89 -8.20 0.75
CA VAL A 35 3.49 -7.62 1.96
C VAL A 35 2.65 -7.92 3.19
N TYR A 36 3.20 -8.61 4.18
CA TYR A 36 2.50 -8.91 5.43
C TYR A 36 2.96 -7.98 6.55
N ILE A 37 2.01 -7.34 7.22
CA ILE A 37 2.26 -6.37 8.28
C ILE A 37 1.44 -6.76 9.50
N SER A 38 2.08 -6.72 10.68
CA SER A 38 1.36 -6.83 11.94
C SER A 38 0.47 -5.60 12.15
N PRO A 39 -0.80 -5.74 12.58
CA PRO A 39 -1.65 -4.60 12.94
C PRO A 39 -1.02 -3.72 14.04
N PHE A 40 -0.17 -4.30 14.88
CA PHE A 40 0.57 -3.58 15.93
C PHE A 40 1.64 -2.62 15.38
N SER A 41 2.06 -2.81 14.12
CA SER A 41 3.01 -1.94 13.43
C SER A 41 2.35 -0.70 12.82
N LEU A 42 1.01 -0.58 12.83
CA LEU A 42 0.28 0.54 12.24
C LEU A 42 0.71 1.90 12.80
N ARG A 43 1.01 1.98 14.10
CA ARG A 43 1.50 3.23 14.72
C ARG A 43 2.85 3.66 14.19
N GLN A 44 3.78 2.71 14.07
CA GLN A 44 5.11 3.01 13.56
C GLN A 44 5.08 3.35 12.07
N LEU A 45 4.21 2.67 11.31
CA LEU A 45 3.95 3.01 9.91
C LEU A 45 3.39 4.43 9.79
N LEU A 46 2.42 4.81 10.63
CA LEU A 46 1.88 6.18 10.64
C LEU A 46 2.97 7.21 10.95
N ILE A 47 3.83 6.96 11.94
CA ILE A 47 4.95 7.87 12.28
C ILE A 47 5.91 8.02 11.10
N LYS A 48 6.30 6.92 10.44
CA LYS A 48 7.18 6.96 9.26
C LYS A 48 6.54 7.75 8.12
N LEU A 49 5.26 7.52 7.84
CA LEU A 49 4.54 8.22 6.76
C LEU A 49 4.31 9.70 7.08
N ALA A 50 4.03 10.05 8.34
CA ALA A 50 3.93 11.44 8.79
C ALA A 50 5.25 12.19 8.59
N GLY A 51 6.39 11.52 8.79
CA GLY A 51 7.72 12.04 8.44
C GLY A 51 7.97 12.24 6.94
N LEU A 52 7.05 11.76 6.09
CA LEU A 52 7.04 11.97 4.63
C LEU A 52 5.89 12.92 4.22
N ASP A 53 5.39 13.75 5.15
CA ASP A 53 4.30 14.71 4.95
C ASP A 53 2.92 14.07 4.66
N LEU A 54 2.66 12.88 5.21
CA LEU A 54 1.30 12.30 5.20
C LEU A 54 0.33 13.22 5.95
N VAL A 55 -0.78 13.56 5.30
CA VAL A 55 -1.90 14.31 5.87
C VAL A 55 -2.97 13.35 6.38
N SER A 56 -3.34 12.37 5.58
CA SER A 56 -4.34 11.37 5.94
C SER A 56 -4.17 10.09 5.13
N TRP A 57 -4.72 9.00 5.65
CA TRP A 57 -4.91 7.76 4.91
C TRP A 57 -6.23 7.13 5.28
N HIS A 58 -6.85 6.43 4.33
CA HIS A 58 -8.12 5.75 4.55
C HIS A 58 -8.27 4.58 3.59
N MET A 59 -9.08 3.62 4.02
CA MET A 59 -9.43 2.42 3.29
C MET A 59 -10.87 2.51 2.80
N THR A 60 -11.10 2.10 1.56
CA THR A 60 -12.43 1.94 0.97
C THR A 60 -12.58 0.48 0.50
N PRO A 61 -13.77 0.04 0.06
CA PRO A 61 -13.90 -1.26 -0.59
C PRO A 61 -12.99 -1.44 -1.82
N ASN A 62 -12.55 -0.33 -2.42
CA ASN A 62 -11.78 -0.29 -3.66
C ASN A 62 -10.28 0.01 -3.45
N GLY A 63 -9.79 -0.04 -2.21
CA GLY A 63 -8.36 0.05 -1.94
C GLY A 63 -7.96 0.92 -0.76
N LEU A 64 -6.68 1.32 -0.78
CA LEU A 64 -6.03 2.11 0.25
C LEU A 64 -5.49 3.42 -0.33
N PHE A 65 -5.82 4.54 0.31
CA PHE A 65 -5.56 5.87 -0.21
C PHE A 65 -4.76 6.66 0.80
N PHE A 66 -3.67 7.26 0.33
CA PHE A 66 -2.82 8.14 1.12
C PHE A 66 -2.83 9.52 0.50
N GLN A 67 -3.09 10.52 1.33
CA GLN A 67 -2.98 11.93 0.99
C GLN A 67 -1.71 12.48 1.65
N PHE A 68 -0.78 12.93 0.81
CA PHE A 68 0.39 13.71 1.23
C PHE A 68 0.15 15.19 0.89
N ARG A 69 0.94 16.10 1.46
CA ARG A 69 0.77 17.55 1.23
C ARG A 69 0.79 17.97 -0.25
N GLY A 70 1.53 17.24 -1.09
CA GLY A 70 1.71 17.59 -2.52
C GLY A 70 1.14 16.59 -3.53
N PHE A 71 0.70 15.40 -3.11
CA PHE A 71 0.26 14.35 -4.03
C PHE A 71 -0.60 13.29 -3.31
N TYR A 72 -1.25 12.44 -4.10
CA TYR A 72 -1.99 11.28 -3.62
C TYR A 72 -1.32 10.00 -4.09
N LEU A 73 -1.21 9.01 -3.19
CA LEU A 73 -0.95 7.62 -3.56
C LEU A 73 -2.26 6.87 -3.43
N LYS A 74 -2.68 6.28 -4.55
CA LYS A 74 -3.94 5.55 -4.61
C LYS A 74 -3.63 4.11 -5.00
N PHE A 75 -3.78 3.22 -4.03
CA PHE A 75 -3.62 1.79 -4.21
C PHE A 75 -4.99 1.21 -4.50
N TYR A 76 -5.39 1.24 -5.77
CA TYR A 76 -6.69 0.76 -6.21
C TYR A 76 -6.68 -0.76 -6.33
N GLY A 77 -7.70 -1.40 -5.78
CA GLY A 77 -7.93 -2.82 -5.96
C GLY A 77 -8.89 -3.41 -4.94
N SER A 78 -8.85 -4.73 -4.78
CA SER A 78 -9.82 -5.43 -3.94
C SER A 78 -9.40 -5.44 -2.47
N VAL A 79 -10.30 -4.99 -1.60
CA VAL A 79 -10.16 -5.11 -0.15
C VAL A 79 -11.02 -6.27 0.36
N ASN A 80 -10.37 -7.31 0.86
CA ASN A 80 -11.00 -8.43 1.56
C ASN A 80 -10.77 -8.29 3.07
N ILE A 81 -11.82 -8.46 3.86
CA ILE A 81 -11.74 -8.38 5.33
C ILE A 81 -12.38 -9.64 5.91
N VAL A 82 -11.58 -10.43 6.61
CA VAL A 82 -12.05 -11.64 7.30
C VAL A 82 -12.22 -11.34 8.78
N VAL A 83 -13.43 -11.57 9.28
CA VAL A 83 -13.77 -11.36 10.69
C VAL A 83 -14.11 -12.70 11.33
N ARG A 84 -13.52 -12.95 12.50
CA ARG A 84 -13.87 -14.06 13.40
C ARG A 84 -14.60 -13.48 14.61
N GLN A 85 -13.92 -13.33 15.74
CA GLN A 85 -14.42 -12.54 16.87
C GLN A 85 -14.02 -11.06 16.69
N LYS A 86 -12.79 -10.84 16.21
CA LYS A 86 -12.23 -9.56 15.76
C LYS A 86 -11.78 -9.67 14.30
N VAL A 87 -11.23 -8.59 13.74
CA VAL A 87 -10.62 -8.63 12.41
C VAL A 87 -9.43 -9.57 12.46
N PHE A 88 -9.52 -10.68 11.74
CA PHE A 88 -8.41 -11.63 11.61
C PHE A 88 -7.44 -11.15 10.54
N CYS A 89 -7.95 -10.81 9.35
CA CYS A 89 -7.10 -10.22 8.33
C CYS A 89 -7.79 -9.16 7.50
N ILE A 90 -6.97 -8.24 7.00
CA ILE A 90 -7.29 -7.33 5.91
C ILE A 90 -6.33 -7.65 4.78
N GLU A 91 -6.84 -7.90 3.60
CA GLU A 91 -6.05 -8.17 2.42
C GLU A 91 -6.41 -7.15 1.35
N ILE A 92 -5.40 -6.45 0.86
CA ILE A 92 -5.52 -5.42 -0.16
C ILE A 92 -4.63 -5.83 -1.30
N ASP A 93 -5.24 -6.34 -2.37
CA ASP A 93 -4.57 -6.56 -3.64
C ASP A 93 -4.79 -5.33 -4.50
N PHE A 94 -3.72 -4.65 -4.90
CA PHE A 94 -3.82 -3.34 -5.56
C PHE A 94 -2.79 -3.13 -6.65
N ASP A 95 -3.21 -2.35 -7.65
CA ASP A 95 -2.33 -1.73 -8.64
C ASP A 95 -2.04 -0.29 -8.18
N PRO A 96 -0.77 0.06 -7.88
CA PRO A 96 -0.44 1.39 -7.41
C PRO A 96 -0.58 2.40 -8.55
N SER A 97 -1.45 3.39 -8.37
CA SER A 97 -1.49 4.58 -9.21
C SER A 97 -0.93 5.78 -8.46
N ILE A 98 -0.01 6.49 -9.11
CA ILE A 98 0.60 7.71 -8.59
C ILE A 98 0.14 8.86 -9.47
N ASP A 99 -0.42 9.90 -8.86
CA ASP A 99 -0.69 11.15 -9.58
C ASP A 99 0.65 11.87 -9.83
N GLY A 100 1.28 11.61 -10.98
CA GLY A 100 2.57 12.20 -11.38
C GLY A 100 3.81 11.62 -10.68
N GLY A 101 5.02 11.90 -11.19
CA GLY A 101 6.27 11.32 -10.70
C GLY A 101 6.67 11.69 -9.25
N ALA A 102 5.94 12.61 -8.59
CA ALA A 102 6.24 13.11 -7.26
C ALA A 102 6.15 12.05 -6.15
N GLY A 103 5.35 10.99 -6.34
CA GLY A 103 5.16 9.94 -5.32
C GLY A 103 6.21 8.82 -5.34
N VAL A 104 7.07 8.75 -6.35
CA VAL A 104 8.08 7.68 -6.50
C VAL A 104 9.08 7.62 -5.32
N PRO A 105 9.62 8.75 -4.81
CA PRO A 105 10.52 8.72 -3.66
C PRO A 105 9.85 8.17 -2.39
N VAL A 106 8.58 8.53 -2.14
CA VAL A 106 7.84 8.06 -0.97
C VAL A 106 7.53 6.57 -1.05
N LEU A 107 7.24 6.05 -2.25
CA LEU A 107 7.10 4.61 -2.45
C LEU A 107 8.39 3.84 -2.15
N LYS A 108 9.54 4.36 -2.57
CA LYS A 108 10.85 3.75 -2.25
C LYS A 108 11.13 3.74 -0.75
N GLU A 109 10.77 4.82 -0.05
CA GLU A 109 10.90 4.89 1.42
C GLU A 109 9.95 3.94 2.14
N LEU A 110 8.70 3.83 1.66
CA LEU A 110 7.72 2.89 2.20
C LEU A 110 8.20 1.44 2.01
N GLU A 111 8.69 1.12 0.81
CA GLU A 111 9.29 -0.18 0.53
C GLU A 111 10.48 -0.48 1.46
N ARG A 112 11.41 0.47 1.61
CA ARG A 112 12.57 0.29 2.50
C ARG A 112 12.14 0.07 3.95
N TYR A 113 11.16 0.84 4.42
CA TYR A 113 10.64 0.71 5.78
C TYR A 113 10.01 -0.68 5.99
N LEU A 114 9.15 -1.12 5.08
CA LEU A 114 8.47 -2.42 5.19
C LEU A 114 9.47 -3.57 5.13
N LYS A 115 10.51 -3.49 4.29
CA LYS A 115 11.65 -4.42 4.32
C LYS A 115 12.35 -4.48 5.69
N GLY A 116 12.51 -3.33 6.35
CA GLY A 116 13.13 -3.25 7.67
C GLY A 116 12.25 -3.74 8.83
N CYS A 117 10.95 -3.95 8.60
CA CYS A 117 10.01 -4.47 9.59
C CYS A 117 9.94 -6.01 9.60
N ASP A 118 10.88 -6.72 8.97
CA ASP A 118 10.82 -8.17 8.69
C ASP A 118 9.50 -8.61 8.03
N ALA A 119 8.82 -7.69 7.34
CA ALA A 119 7.68 -8.02 6.51
C ALA A 119 8.17 -8.81 5.29
N LEU A 120 7.57 -9.99 5.03
CA LEU A 120 7.73 -10.65 3.73
C LEU A 120 7.25 -9.66 2.68
N PHE A 121 8.15 -9.12 1.84
CA PHE A 121 7.84 -8.01 0.95
C PHE A 121 8.03 -8.39 -0.53
N PHE A 122 6.95 -8.45 -1.30
CA PHE A 122 7.03 -8.47 -2.77
C PHE A 122 6.02 -7.49 -3.36
N MET A 123 6.45 -6.26 -3.68
CA MET A 123 5.61 -5.34 -4.46
C MET A 123 5.95 -5.49 -5.94
N THR A 124 4.99 -5.96 -6.72
CA THR A 124 5.06 -5.89 -8.19
C THR A 124 4.54 -4.52 -8.61
N TYR A 125 5.43 -3.55 -8.75
CA TYR A 125 5.09 -2.31 -9.43
C TYR A 125 4.94 -2.60 -10.92
N PHE A 126 3.72 -2.74 -11.43
CA PHE A 126 3.50 -2.66 -12.86
C PHE A 126 3.66 -1.20 -13.28
N MET A 127 4.88 -0.76 -13.60
CA MET A 127 4.99 0.33 -14.56
C MET A 127 4.38 -0.18 -15.86
N ASP A 128 3.34 0.48 -16.36
CA ASP A 128 2.73 0.17 -17.65
C ASP A 128 3.68 0.60 -18.78
N ILE A 129 4.75 -0.19 -18.94
CA ILE A 129 5.79 -0.02 -19.95
C ILE A 129 5.18 0.01 -21.36
N ASP A 130 4.02 -0.61 -21.56
CA ASP A 130 3.38 -0.66 -22.88
C ASP A 130 2.84 0.73 -23.28
N LYS A 131 2.38 1.53 -22.32
CA LYS A 131 1.99 2.94 -22.55
C LYS A 131 3.19 3.86 -22.80
N GLU A 132 4.31 3.60 -22.11
CA GLU A 132 5.53 4.39 -22.24
C GLU A 132 6.24 4.14 -23.59
N ILE A 133 6.16 2.91 -24.11
CA ILE A 133 6.66 2.53 -25.44
C ILE A 133 5.83 3.20 -26.56
N LEU A 134 4.50 3.29 -26.40
CA LEU A 134 3.61 3.81 -27.45
C LEU A 134 3.67 5.33 -27.63
N HIS A 135 4.31 6.08 -26.72
CA HIS A 135 4.38 7.55 -26.78
C HIS A 135 5.79 8.08 -27.06
N ASN A 136 6.77 7.20 -27.29
CA ASN A 136 8.15 7.56 -27.62
C ASN A 136 8.55 6.98 -28.99
N PRO A 137 9.52 7.58 -29.70
CA PRO A 137 9.95 7.09 -31.01
C PRO A 137 10.48 5.65 -30.93
N LEU A 138 10.00 4.78 -31.82
CA LEU A 138 10.39 3.36 -31.89
C LEU A 138 11.90 3.14 -32.07
N SER A 139 12.65 4.14 -32.54
CA SER A 139 14.11 4.09 -32.63
C SER A 139 14.83 4.04 -31.28
N GLU A 140 14.18 4.46 -30.20
CA GLU A 140 14.73 4.41 -28.84
C GLU A 140 14.21 3.20 -28.04
N SER A 141 13.43 2.32 -28.66
CA SER A 141 12.69 1.23 -27.99
C SER A 141 13.54 0.02 -27.54
N LEU A 142 14.79 -0.10 -27.98
CA LEU A 142 15.65 -1.24 -27.65
C LEU A 142 16.07 -1.27 -26.17
N ASP A 143 16.36 -0.12 -25.57
CA ASP A 143 16.73 -0.04 -24.14
C ASP A 143 15.55 -0.41 -23.21
N PHE A 144 14.31 -0.31 -23.71
CA PHE A 144 13.10 -0.65 -22.97
C PHE A 144 12.76 -2.15 -23.03
N LEU A 145 13.03 -2.80 -24.17
CA LEU A 145 12.83 -4.24 -24.33
C LEU A 145 13.75 -5.06 -23.41
N TYR A 146 14.99 -4.58 -23.17
CA TYR A 146 15.90 -5.20 -22.20
C TYR A 146 15.45 -5.02 -20.74
N LYS A 147 14.66 -3.98 -20.42
CA LYS A 147 14.10 -3.78 -19.07
C LYS A 147 12.91 -4.68 -18.73
N LYS A 148 12.16 -5.22 -19.72
CA LYS A 148 10.90 -5.97 -19.45
C LYS A 148 10.97 -7.49 -19.64
N ASN A 149 11.89 -8.04 -20.44
CA ASN A 149 12.06 -9.50 -20.53
C ASN A 149 12.44 -10.17 -19.19
N SER A 150 12.87 -9.39 -18.19
CA SER A 150 13.16 -9.85 -16.83
C SER A 150 11.98 -9.73 -15.85
N VAL A 151 10.87 -9.10 -16.23
CA VAL A 151 9.68 -8.91 -15.38
C VAL A 151 8.47 -9.75 -15.86
N ARG A 152 8.58 -10.45 -17.00
CA ARG A 152 7.56 -11.38 -17.52
C ARG A 152 7.89 -12.85 -17.24
N LYS A 153 7.14 -13.48 -16.33
CA LYS A 153 6.31 -14.68 -16.60
C LYS A 153 5.13 -14.69 -15.64
#